data_AF-A0A839W2C6-F1
#
_entry.id   AF-A0A839W2C6-F1
#
_cell.length_a   1.000
_cell.length_b   1.000
_cell.length_c   1.000
_cell.angle_alpha   90.00
_cell.angle_beta   90.00
_cell.angle_gamma   90.00
#
_symmetry.space_group_name_H-M   'P 1'
#
loop_
_entity.id
_entity.type
_entity.pdbx_description
1 polymer ?
#
loop_
_entity_poly.entity_id
_entity_poly.type
_entity_poly.pdbx_seq_one_letter_code
_entity_poly.pdbx_strand_id
1 'polypeptide(L)'
;MRYKVPGTALSWSTVAEWAALVLAVCGQSRHRKTEHERRAKLVWSLRISDIRACTDAAALDAAARIFGRSLRDDGGLSDGPFRCMTRAEIGERLVECRNQAHRVRSGVAFLHRPAGPRFDPAVMPLPALERLIQTHPDIAVVELLRAERRRRFDQPAQPCWMVA
;
A
#
# COMPACT_ATOMS: atom_id res chain seq x y z
N MET A 1 -4.89 10.55 -17.59
CA MET A 1 -5.99 9.58 -17.78
C MET A 1 -7.16 10.05 -16.93
N ARG A 2 -8.37 10.21 -17.50
CA ARG A 2 -9.54 10.70 -16.77
C ARG A 2 -10.36 9.51 -16.26
N TYR A 3 -10.45 9.37 -14.94
CA TYR A 3 -11.21 8.31 -14.29
C TYR A 3 -12.68 8.73 -14.18
N LYS A 4 -13.56 7.99 -14.86
CA LYS A 4 -15.01 8.15 -14.72
C LYS A 4 -15.49 7.24 -13.59
N VAL A 5 -16.20 7.79 -12.61
CA VAL A 5 -16.78 7.00 -11.51
C VAL A 5 -18.04 6.31 -12.04
N PRO A 6 -18.07 4.97 -12.19
CA PRO A 6 -19.14 4.27 -12.90
C PRO A 6 -20.54 4.53 -12.32
N GLY A 7 -21.52 4.76 -13.18
CA GLY A 7 -22.91 5.05 -12.75
C GLY A 7 -23.07 6.40 -12.03
N THR A 8 -22.15 7.35 -12.24
CA THR A 8 -22.25 8.72 -11.74
C THR A 8 -21.74 9.72 -12.79
N ALA A 9 -22.04 11.01 -12.63
CA ALA A 9 -21.47 12.08 -13.45
C ALA A 9 -20.09 12.56 -12.97
N LEU A 10 -19.51 11.91 -11.95
CA LEU A 10 -18.24 12.32 -11.35
C LEU A 10 -17.05 11.78 -12.17
N SER A 11 -16.03 12.62 -12.31
CA SER A 11 -14.75 12.23 -12.90
C SER A 11 -13.60 12.98 -12.27
N TRP A 12 -12.43 12.36 -12.18
CA TRP A 12 -11.19 12.99 -11.73
C TRP A 12 -10.04 12.45 -12.56
N SER A 13 -8.95 13.22 -12.67
CA SER A 13 -7.78 12.90 -13.47
C SER A 13 -6.50 12.87 -12.64
N THR A 14 -6.53 13.49 -11.46
CA THR A 14 -5.42 13.55 -10.51
C THR A 14 -5.87 13.22 -9.10
N VAL A 15 -4.94 12.80 -8.24
CA VAL A 15 -5.24 12.55 -6.81
C VAL A 15 -5.71 13.83 -6.11
N ALA A 16 -5.22 15.00 -6.54
CA ALA A 16 -5.67 16.29 -6.03
C ALA A 16 -7.15 16.55 -6.36
N GLU A 17 -7.56 16.32 -7.62
CA GLU A 17 -8.95 16.43 -8.04
C GLU A 17 -9.85 15.44 -7.29
N TRP A 18 -9.38 14.20 -7.10
CA TRP A 18 -10.10 13.21 -6.30
C TRP A 18 -10.32 13.72 -4.87
N ALA A 19 -9.26 14.22 -4.21
CA ALA A 19 -9.34 14.70 -2.84
C ALA A 19 -10.29 15.90 -2.71
N ALA A 20 -10.23 16.84 -3.65
CA ALA A 20 -11.14 17.98 -3.71
C ALA A 20 -12.61 17.54 -3.88
N LEU A 21 -12.86 16.59 -4.79
CA LEU A 21 -14.20 16.04 -5.00
C LEU A 21 -14.73 15.30 -3.77
N VAL A 22 -13.90 14.52 -3.08
CA VAL A 22 -14.32 13.86 -1.84
C VAL A 22 -14.71 14.89 -0.79
N LEU A 23 -13.90 15.94 -0.57
CA LEU A 23 -14.22 16.99 0.39
C LEU A 23 -15.50 17.74 0.03
N ALA A 24 -15.68 18.08 -1.26
CA ALA A 24 -16.88 18.78 -1.74
C ALA A 24 -18.15 17.93 -1.60
N VAL A 25 -18.09 16.66 -1.98
CA VAL A 25 -19.25 15.77 -2.02
C VAL A 25 -19.59 15.21 -0.64
N CYS A 26 -18.61 15.09 0.26
CA CYS A 26 -18.76 14.39 1.53
C CYS A 26 -18.83 15.33 2.74
N GLY A 27 -18.52 16.61 2.57
CA GLY A 27 -18.65 17.64 3.61
C GLY A 27 -20.06 18.24 3.77
N GLN A 28 -21.04 17.85 2.95
CA GLN A 28 -22.43 18.30 3.07
C GLN A 28 -23.25 17.31 3.92
N SER A 29 -24.16 17.82 4.76
CA SER A 29 -24.67 17.12 5.96
C SER A 29 -26.13 16.63 5.92
N ARG A 30 -26.79 16.53 4.77
CA ARG A 30 -28.13 15.89 4.70
C ARG A 30 -28.31 15.16 3.38
N HIS A 31 -28.23 13.84 3.42
CA HIS A 31 -28.19 13.06 2.19
C HIS A 31 -29.20 11.93 2.12
N ARG A 32 -29.75 11.75 0.91
CA ARG A 32 -30.65 10.67 0.53
C ARG A 32 -29.86 9.39 0.26
N LYS A 33 -30.50 8.23 0.34
CA LYS A 33 -29.87 6.91 0.14
C LYS A 33 -29.02 6.80 -1.16
N THR A 34 -29.49 7.36 -2.27
CA THR A 34 -28.79 7.36 -3.56
C THR A 34 -27.48 8.14 -3.56
N GLU A 35 -27.32 9.10 -2.65
CA GLU A 35 -26.10 9.89 -2.50
C GLU A 35 -25.02 9.11 -1.73
N HIS A 36 -25.40 8.18 -0.85
CA HIS A 36 -24.46 7.27 -0.19
C HIS A 36 -23.78 6.32 -1.18
N GLU A 37 -24.50 5.74 -2.14
CA GLU A 37 -23.92 4.87 -3.16
C GLU A 37 -22.96 5.62 -4.09
N ARG A 38 -23.34 6.82 -4.52
CA ARG A 38 -22.48 7.69 -5.34
C ARG A 38 -21.18 8.03 -4.61
N ARG A 39 -21.28 8.33 -3.31
CA ARG A 39 -20.17 8.62 -2.41
C ARG A 39 -19.25 7.41 -2.24
N ALA A 40 -19.81 6.23 -1.99
CA ALA A 40 -19.06 5.00 -1.89
C ALA A 40 -18.25 4.72 -3.16
N LYS A 41 -18.88 4.87 -4.34
CA LYS A 41 -18.21 4.71 -5.64
C LYS A 41 -17.08 5.73 -5.84
N LEU A 42 -17.27 6.99 -5.43
CA LEU A 42 -16.21 8.01 -5.50
C LEU A 42 -15.02 7.63 -4.61
N VAL A 43 -15.26 7.20 -3.37
CA VAL A 43 -14.19 6.77 -2.46
C VAL A 43 -13.45 5.55 -3.01
N TRP A 44 -14.18 4.55 -3.51
CA TRP A 44 -13.60 3.35 -4.11
C TRP A 44 -12.85 3.60 -5.41
N SER A 45 -13.12 4.72 -6.09
CA SER A 45 -12.47 5.01 -7.36
C SER A 45 -10.96 5.25 -7.24
N LEU A 46 -10.46 5.73 -6.09
CA LEU A 46 -9.02 5.86 -5.86
C LEU A 46 -8.42 4.50 -5.47
N ARG A 47 -7.61 3.94 -6.38
CA ARG A 47 -6.95 2.65 -6.18
C ARG A 47 -5.50 2.84 -5.74
N ILE A 48 -4.94 1.79 -5.16
CA ILE A 48 -3.52 1.71 -4.78
C ILE A 48 -2.59 1.98 -5.98
N SER A 49 -2.94 1.53 -7.18
CA SER A 49 -2.19 1.83 -8.40
C SER A 49 -2.10 3.32 -8.69
N ASP A 50 -3.20 4.04 -8.46
CA ASP A 50 -3.31 5.46 -8.77
C ASP A 50 -2.52 6.28 -7.73
N ILE A 51 -2.53 5.83 -6.47
CA ILE A 51 -1.68 6.37 -5.39
C ILE A 51 -0.20 6.18 -5.75
N ARG A 52 0.22 4.97 -6.12
CA ARG A 52 1.61 4.64 -6.49
C ARG A 52 2.13 5.39 -7.71
N ALA A 53 1.24 5.70 -8.66
CA ALA A 53 1.59 6.47 -9.85
C ALA A 53 1.65 7.98 -9.59
N CYS A 54 1.11 8.46 -8.47
CA CYS A 54 1.10 9.87 -8.14
C CYS A 54 2.50 10.38 -7.77
N THR A 55 2.88 11.52 -8.35
CA THR A 55 4.15 12.22 -8.09
C THR A 55 3.96 13.55 -7.36
N ASP A 56 2.72 13.86 -6.95
CA ASP A 56 2.38 15.07 -6.19
C ASP A 56 2.26 14.73 -4.70
N ALA A 57 3.29 15.09 -3.92
CA ALA A 57 3.33 14.84 -2.49
C ALA A 57 2.22 15.58 -1.73
N ALA A 58 1.83 16.79 -2.15
CA ALA A 58 0.80 17.57 -1.49
C ALA A 58 -0.59 16.95 -1.69
N ALA A 59 -0.86 16.45 -2.89
CA ALA A 59 -2.08 15.69 -3.18
C ALA A 59 -2.15 14.40 -2.35
N LEU A 60 -1.03 13.68 -2.22
CA LEU A 60 -0.93 12.47 -1.40
C LEU A 60 -1.17 12.76 0.09
N ASP A 61 -0.66 13.88 0.62
CA ASP A 61 -0.94 14.31 1.98
C ASP A 61 -2.41 14.70 2.19
N ALA A 62 -3.02 15.35 1.20
CA ALA A 62 -4.44 15.68 1.25
C ALA A 62 -5.29 14.39 1.32
N ALA A 63 -5.00 13.41 0.46
CA ALA A 63 -5.65 12.10 0.50
C ALA A 63 -5.41 11.37 1.84
N ALA A 64 -4.17 11.36 2.34
CA ALA A 64 -3.82 10.77 3.63
C ALA A 64 -4.58 11.43 4.80
N ARG A 65 -4.75 12.76 4.77
CA ARG A 65 -5.56 13.47 5.78
C ARG A 65 -7.02 13.05 5.74
N ILE A 66 -7.59 12.85 4.55
CA ILE A 66 -8.97 12.38 4.39
C ILE A 66 -9.13 10.99 5.03
N PHE A 67 -8.30 10.00 4.65
CA PHE A 67 -8.35 8.66 5.24
C PHE A 67 -8.07 8.66 6.75
N GLY A 68 -7.14 9.51 7.20
CA GLY A 68 -6.78 9.65 8.62
C GLY A 68 -7.93 10.18 9.47
N ARG A 69 -8.71 11.15 8.97
CA ARG A 69 -9.93 11.63 9.65
C ARG A 69 -10.98 10.52 9.76
N SER A 70 -11.17 9.73 8.71
CA SER A 70 -12.12 8.61 8.70
C SER A 70 -11.80 7.53 9.73
N LEU A 71 -10.53 7.31 10.08
CA LEU A 71 -10.15 6.32 11.10
C LEU A 71 -10.37 6.77 12.54
N ARG A 72 -10.32 8.09 12.78
CA ARG A 72 -10.35 8.70 14.12
C ARG A 72 -11.77 9.00 14.62
N ASP A 73 -12.78 8.84 13.77
CA ASP A 73 -14.17 9.28 14.03
C ASP A 73 -14.33 10.78 14.35
N ASP A 74 -13.22 11.53 14.36
CA ASP A 74 -13.14 12.97 14.57
C ASP A 74 -13.52 13.74 13.30
N GLY A 75 -14.79 14.14 13.25
CA GLY A 75 -15.24 15.29 12.46
C GLY A 75 -15.99 14.93 11.18
N GLY A 76 -17.32 14.80 11.28
CA GLY A 76 -18.29 15.00 10.20
C GLY A 76 -18.25 14.03 9.01
N LEU A 77 -17.22 13.18 8.90
CA LEU A 77 -17.04 12.16 7.86
C LEU A 77 -17.36 10.74 8.35
N SER A 78 -17.71 10.58 9.63
CA SER A 78 -18.04 9.30 10.28
C SER A 78 -19.43 8.75 9.88
N ASP A 79 -20.38 9.63 9.55
CA ASP A 79 -21.58 9.27 8.76
C ASP A 79 -21.33 9.28 7.24
N GLY A 80 -20.06 9.41 6.85
CA GLY A 80 -19.62 9.74 5.51
C GLY A 80 -19.38 8.56 4.57
N PRO A 81 -18.70 8.82 3.44
CA PRO A 81 -18.60 7.93 2.29
C PRO A 81 -17.74 6.69 2.55
N PHE A 82 -16.99 6.66 3.66
CA PHE A 82 -16.01 5.61 3.97
C PHE A 82 -16.60 4.42 4.73
N ARG A 83 -17.89 4.43 5.10
CA ARG A 83 -18.57 3.24 5.66
C ARG A 83 -18.61 2.05 4.68
N CYS A 84 -18.38 2.29 3.39
CA CYS A 84 -18.23 1.24 2.38
C CYS A 84 -16.84 0.58 2.37
N MET A 85 -15.95 0.98 3.28
CA MET A 85 -14.61 0.40 3.44
C MET A 85 -14.44 -0.07 4.88
N THR A 86 -13.72 -1.18 5.04
CA THR A 86 -13.24 -1.66 6.32
C THR A 86 -12.13 -0.74 6.86
N ARG A 87 -11.92 -0.77 8.18
CA ARG A 87 -10.78 -0.06 8.81
C ARG A 87 -9.43 -0.49 8.22
N ALA A 88 -9.29 -1.75 7.82
CA ALA A 88 -8.08 -2.28 7.19
C ALA A 88 -7.83 -1.65 5.81
N GLU A 89 -8.86 -1.56 4.97
CA GLU A 89 -8.77 -0.96 3.63
C GLU A 89 -8.49 0.55 3.67
N ILE A 90 -9.03 1.24 4.68
CA ILE A 90 -8.73 2.66 4.93
C ILE A 90 -7.28 2.80 5.40
N GLY A 91 -6.84 1.93 6.31
CA GLY A 91 -5.46 1.90 6.81
C GLY A 91 -4.43 1.63 5.71
N GLU A 92 -4.71 0.68 4.83
CA GLU A 92 -3.87 0.34 3.67
C GLU A 92 -3.66 1.57 2.77
N ARG A 93 -4.75 2.23 2.36
CA ARG A 93 -4.68 3.43 1.51
C ARG A 93 -3.97 4.59 2.20
N LEU A 94 -4.20 4.77 3.50
CA LEU A 94 -3.49 5.78 4.30
C LEU A 94 -1.97 5.55 4.30
N VAL A 95 -1.55 4.31 4.55
CA VAL A 95 -0.13 3.94 4.59
C VAL A 95 0.48 4.10 3.20
N GLU A 96 -0.20 3.64 2.14
CA GLU A 96 0.29 3.79 0.77
C GLU A 96 0.46 5.27 0.38
N CYS A 97 -0.50 6.15 0.72
CA CYS A 97 -0.37 7.59 0.48
C CYS A 97 0.86 8.18 1.18
N ARG A 98 1.08 7.83 2.46
CA ARG A 98 2.25 8.31 3.22
C ARG A 98 3.57 7.80 2.65
N ASN A 99 3.62 6.52 2.32
CA ASN A 99 4.81 5.89 1.73
C ASN A 99 5.16 6.53 0.40
N GLN A 100 4.17 6.73 -0.47
CA GLN A 100 4.41 7.38 -1.75
C GLN A 100 4.78 8.85 -1.59
N ALA A 101 4.13 9.61 -0.69
CA ALA A 101 4.49 11.00 -0.43
C ALA A 101 5.96 11.10 0.05
N HIS A 102 6.37 10.19 0.94
CA HIS A 102 7.76 10.08 1.35
C HIS A 102 8.70 9.78 0.17
N ARG A 103 8.36 8.81 -0.68
CA ARG A 103 9.16 8.46 -1.88
C ARG A 103 9.30 9.63 -2.85
N VAL A 104 8.23 10.40 -3.05
CA VAL A 104 8.25 11.61 -3.90
C VAL A 104 9.19 12.65 -3.30
N ARG A 105 9.04 12.97 -2.01
CA ARG A 105 9.88 13.96 -1.33
C ARG A 105 11.35 13.56 -1.26
N SER A 106 11.63 12.28 -1.04
CA SER A 106 13.01 11.77 -0.98
C SER A 106 13.64 11.57 -2.36
N GLY A 107 12.91 11.85 -3.45
CA GLY A 107 13.38 11.61 -4.82
C GLY A 107 13.37 10.14 -5.24
N VAL A 108 13.17 9.19 -4.31
CA VAL A 108 13.15 7.74 -4.55
C VAL A 108 12.04 7.31 -5.53
N ALA A 109 10.97 8.09 -5.65
CA ALA A 109 9.94 7.86 -6.66
C ALA A 109 10.45 8.03 -8.11
N PHE A 110 11.49 8.84 -8.30
CA PHE A 110 12.07 9.18 -9.60
C PHE A 110 13.38 8.44 -9.88
N LEU A 111 13.95 7.79 -8.85
CA LEU A 111 15.08 6.90 -9.05
C LEU A 111 14.61 5.67 -9.84
N HIS A 112 15.36 5.34 -10.90
CA HIS A 112 15.27 4.01 -11.49
C HIS A 112 15.57 3.04 -10.35
N ARG A 113 14.57 2.26 -9.91
CA ARG A 113 14.81 1.20 -8.95
C ARG A 113 15.76 0.25 -9.65
N PRO A 114 17.06 0.16 -9.30
CA PRO A 114 17.83 -0.95 -9.80
C PRO A 114 17.02 -2.18 -9.42
N ALA A 115 16.84 -3.13 -10.34
CA ALA A 115 16.40 -4.45 -9.93
C ALA A 115 17.27 -4.78 -8.72
N GLY A 116 16.66 -4.86 -7.53
CA GLY A 116 17.43 -5.16 -6.33
C GLY A 116 18.26 -6.41 -6.60
N PRO A 117 19.39 -6.64 -5.90
CA PRO A 117 20.11 -7.89 -6.06
C PRO A 117 19.07 -9.01 -6.07
N ARG A 118 19.03 -9.76 -7.19
CA ARG A 118 18.03 -10.81 -7.40
C ARG A 118 17.93 -11.56 -6.08
N PHE A 119 16.72 -11.74 -5.58
CA PHE A 119 16.46 -12.44 -4.33
C PHE A 119 17.24 -13.76 -4.37
N ASP A 120 18.39 -13.77 -3.70
CA ASP A 120 19.31 -14.89 -3.70
C ASP A 120 19.37 -15.38 -2.26
N PRO A 121 18.56 -16.41 -1.95
CA PRO A 121 18.58 -17.06 -0.66
C PRO A 121 19.98 -17.51 -0.23
N ALA A 122 20.93 -17.72 -1.15
CA ALA A 122 22.29 -18.16 -0.84
C ALA A 122 23.16 -17.10 -0.17
N VAL A 123 22.88 -15.81 -0.34
CA VAL A 123 23.66 -14.70 0.25
C VAL A 123 22.96 -14.03 1.44
N MET A 124 21.75 -14.48 1.79
CA MET A 124 20.96 -13.89 2.86
C MET A 124 21.52 -14.23 4.26
N PRO A 125 21.57 -13.28 5.21
CA PRO A 125 21.88 -13.57 6.60
C PRO A 125 20.86 -14.54 7.21
N LEU A 126 21.34 -15.49 8.02
CA LEU A 126 20.50 -16.53 8.60
C LEU A 126 19.27 -15.99 9.39
N PRO A 127 19.37 -14.94 10.23
CA PRO A 127 18.20 -14.41 10.93
C PRO A 127 17.14 -13.83 9.98
N ALA A 128 17.57 -13.27 8.84
CA ALA A 128 16.65 -12.77 7.82
C ALA A 128 15.97 -13.92 7.06
N LEU A 129 16.69 -15.01 6.81
CA LEU A 129 16.17 -16.24 6.21
C LEU A 129 15.08 -16.86 7.10
N GLU A 130 15.34 -16.99 8.40
CA GLU A 130 14.39 -17.55 9.37
C GLU A 130 13.13 -16.69 9.49
N ARG A 131 13.30 -15.37 9.58
CA ARG A 131 12.16 -14.43 9.63
C ARG A 131 11.30 -14.53 8.37
N LEU A 132 11.90 -14.68 7.18
CA LEU A 132 11.15 -14.82 5.93
C LEU A 132 10.40 -16.16 5.85
N ILE A 133 11.02 -17.27 6.29
CA ILE A 133 10.33 -18.57 6.38
C ILE A 133 9.06 -18.47 7.25
N GLN A 134 9.08 -17.66 8.31
CA GLN A 134 7.95 -17.49 9.23
C GLN A 134 6.86 -16.54 8.73
N THR A 135 7.21 -15.57 7.89
CA THR A 135 6.32 -14.42 7.58
C THR A 135 5.89 -14.34 6.11
N HIS A 136 6.52 -15.11 5.21
CA HIS A 136 6.23 -15.01 3.78
C HIS A 136 4.88 -15.65 3.43
N PRO A 137 3.99 -14.97 2.69
CA PRO A 137 2.65 -15.47 2.38
C PRO A 137 2.62 -16.55 1.29
N ASP A 138 3.65 -16.63 0.45
CA ASP A 138 3.77 -17.62 -0.63
C ASP A 138 4.49 -18.89 -0.14
N ILE A 139 3.78 -20.02 -0.16
CA ILE A 139 4.24 -21.33 0.27
C ILE A 139 5.40 -21.83 -0.61
N ALA A 140 5.38 -21.57 -1.93
CA ALA A 140 6.43 -22.03 -2.84
C ALA A 140 7.78 -21.37 -2.50
N VAL A 141 7.74 -20.09 -2.12
CA VAL A 141 8.92 -19.34 -1.66
C VAL A 141 9.39 -19.87 -0.30
N VAL A 142 8.48 -20.18 0.62
CA VAL A 142 8.83 -20.77 1.93
C VAL A 142 9.58 -22.10 1.77
N GLU A 143 9.14 -22.99 0.89
CA GLU A 143 9.81 -24.26 0.65
C GLU A 143 11.21 -24.09 0.05
N LEU A 144 11.38 -23.14 -0.87
CA LEU A 144 12.68 -22.80 -1.43
C LEU A 144 13.65 -22.27 -0.35
N LEU A 145 13.16 -21.41 0.56
CA LEU A 145 13.95 -20.89 1.69
C LEU A 145 14.28 -21.99 2.71
N ARG A 146 13.38 -22.94 2.95
CA ARG A 146 13.63 -24.12 3.79
C ARG A 146 14.68 -25.04 3.19
N ALA A 147 14.66 -25.26 1.88
CA ALA A 147 15.69 -26.02 1.18
C ALA A 147 17.07 -25.36 1.30
N GLU A 148 17.13 -24.04 1.18
CA GLU A 148 18.36 -23.28 1.39
C GLU A 148 18.86 -23.35 2.83
N ARG A 149 17.95 -23.25 3.82
CA ARG A 149 18.32 -23.46 5.23
C ARG A 149 18.93 -24.85 5.43
N ARG A 150 18.28 -25.91 4.94
CA ARG A 150 18.82 -27.28 5.00
C ARG A 150 20.20 -27.37 4.37
N ARG A 151 20.41 -26.81 3.16
CA ARG A 151 21.72 -26.78 2.49
C ARG A 151 22.84 -26.22 3.36
N ARG A 152 22.56 -25.17 4.15
CA ARG A 152 23.55 -24.51 5.02
C ARG A 152 23.81 -25.25 6.34
N PHE A 153 22.86 -26.05 6.81
CA PHE A 153 22.97 -26.80 8.08
C PHE A 153 23.32 -28.28 7.90
N ASP A 154 23.01 -28.86 6.73
CA ASP A 154 23.27 -30.25 6.38
C ASP A 154 24.61 -30.43 5.61
N GLN A 155 25.39 -29.36 5.42
CA GLN A 155 26.80 -29.53 5.08
C GLN A 155 27.54 -29.95 6.35
N PRO A 156 27.99 -31.21 6.48
CA PRO A 156 28.85 -31.58 7.59
C PRO A 156 30.09 -30.69 7.53
N ALA A 157 30.46 -30.11 8.66
CA ALA A 157 31.79 -29.54 8.83
C ALA A 157 32.79 -30.60 8.36
N GLN A 158 33.53 -30.32 7.29
CA GLN A 158 34.67 -31.17 6.94
C GLN A 158 35.59 -31.20 8.17
N PRO A 159 35.91 -32.37 8.72
CA PRO A 159 36.86 -32.46 9.82
C PRO A 159 38.20 -31.92 9.33
N CYS A 160 38.61 -30.77 9.87
CA CYS A 160 39.94 -30.22 9.68
C CYS A 160 40.90 -30.99 10.58
N TRP A 161 41.30 -32.19 10.18
CA TRP A 161 42.47 -32.87 10.75
C TRP A 161 43.10 -33.77 9.67
N MET A 162 44.43 -33.77 9.66
CA MET A 162 45.38 -34.40 8.71
C MET A 162 45.71 -33.61 7.45
N VAL A 163 46.69 -32.69 7.57
CA VAL A 163 48.03 -32.93 7.00
C VAL A 163 49.06 -32.34 7.96
N ALA A 164 49.86 -33.20 8.59
CA ALA A 164 51.16 -32.90 9.16
C ALA A 164 52.18 -33.80 8.44
#